data_AF-H8GQI5-F1
#
_entry.id   AF-H8GQI5-F1
#
_cell.length_a   1.000
_cell.length_b   1.000
_cell.length_c   1.000
_cell.angle_alpha   90.00
_cell.angle_beta   90.00
_cell.angle_gamma   90.00
#
_symmetry.space_group_name_H-M   'P 1'
#
loop_
_entity.id
_entity.type
_entity.pdbx_description
1 polymer ?
#
loop_
_entity_poly.entity_id
_entity_poly.type
_entity_poly.pdbx_seq_one_letter_code
_entity_poly.pdbx_strand_id
1 'polypeptide(L)'
;MKSLASALVLIAVLGLLTYTNPKMDEYDRFISQRIIERTRKAQDPLEGMIGSVLGGFAAKMLGRQTLRKDYLFFSTYDTALGEKHIRSVGILNRFFLIEDPVFHE
;
A
#
# COMPACT_ATOMS: atom_id res chain seq x y z
N MET A 1 -16.23 -25.66 28.00
CA MET A 1 -15.59 -24.37 28.41
C MET A 1 -14.39 -24.00 27.55
N LYS A 2 -13.41 -24.91 27.33
CA LYS A 2 -12.23 -24.62 26.51
C LYS A 2 -12.56 -24.24 25.05
N SER A 3 -13.48 -24.95 24.40
CA SER A 3 -13.89 -24.65 23.01
C SER A 3 -14.56 -23.28 22.85
N LEU A 4 -15.36 -22.87 23.83
CA LEU A 4 -16.03 -21.56 23.83
C LEU A 4 -14.99 -20.43 23.97
N ALA A 5 -14.03 -20.59 24.88
CA ALA A 5 -12.93 -19.63 25.04
C ALA A 5 -12.07 -19.53 23.77
N SER A 6 -11.71 -20.66 23.16
CA SER A 6 -10.98 -20.67 21.90
C SER A 6 -11.76 -20.01 20.76
N ALA A 7 -13.07 -20.26 20.67
CA ALA A 7 -13.92 -19.62 19.67
C ALA A 7 -14.00 -18.09 19.88
N LEU A 8 -14.13 -17.63 21.12
CA LEU A 8 -14.13 -16.21 21.46
C LEU A 8 -12.79 -15.54 21.11
N VAL A 9 -11.67 -16.20 21.41
CA VAL A 9 -10.34 -15.71 21.03
C VAL A 9 -10.21 -15.61 19.52
N LEU A 10 -10.66 -16.64 18.78
CA LEU A 10 -10.62 -16.62 17.33
C LEU A 10 -11.46 -15.46 16.76
N ILE A 11 -12.69 -15.29 17.23
CA ILE A 11 -13.57 -14.19 16.83
C ILE A 11 -12.92 -12.83 17.14
N ALA A 12 -12.30 -12.69 18.31
CA ALA A 12 -11.60 -11.46 18.68
C ALA A 12 -10.41 -11.17 17.74
N VAL A 13 -9.60 -12.18 17.39
CA VAL A 13 -8.48 -12.02 16.45
C VAL A 13 -8.98 -11.65 15.06
N LEU A 14 -10.01 -12.33 14.56
CA LEU A 14 -10.59 -12.06 13.25
C LEU A 14 -11.21 -10.65 13.21
N GLY A 15 -11.94 -10.25 14.25
CA GLY A 15 -12.48 -8.90 14.39
C GLY A 15 -11.38 -7.83 14.41
N LEU A 16 -10.27 -8.10 15.09
CA LEU A 16 -9.12 -7.19 15.16
C LEU A 16 -8.45 -7.05 13.78
N LEU A 17 -8.28 -8.15 13.04
CA LEU A 17 -7.76 -8.12 11.67
C LEU A 17 -8.63 -7.29 10.72
N THR A 18 -9.95 -7.47 10.78
CA THR A 18 -10.88 -6.67 9.98
C THR A 18 -10.87 -5.19 10.39
N TYR A 19 -10.81 -4.90 11.69
CA TYR A 19 -10.80 -3.52 12.21
C TYR A 19 -9.49 -2.78 11.88
N THR A 20 -8.37 -3.49 11.87
CA THR A 20 -7.03 -2.96 11.53
C THR A 20 -6.69 -3.12 10.06
N ASN A 21 -7.66 -3.46 9.21
CA ASN A 21 -7.44 -3.44 7.76
C ASN A 21 -7.32 -1.98 7.32
N PRO A 22 -6.16 -1.57 6.77
CA PRO A 22 -5.92 -0.16 6.50
C PRO A 22 -6.85 0.38 5.42
N LYS A 23 -7.10 1.68 5.49
CA LYS A 23 -8.01 2.37 4.56
C LYS A 23 -7.26 2.88 3.32
N MET A 24 -8.01 3.30 2.31
CA MET A 24 -7.45 3.79 1.05
C MET A 24 -6.67 5.11 1.24
N ASP A 25 -7.14 5.99 2.11
CA ASP A 25 -6.46 7.24 2.47
C ASP A 25 -5.12 7.00 3.19
N GLU A 26 -5.02 5.91 3.96
CA GLU A 26 -3.76 5.48 4.55
C GLU A 26 -2.77 4.98 3.48
N TYR A 27 -3.28 4.29 2.46
CA TYR A 27 -2.49 3.83 1.34
C TYR A 27 -1.93 4.99 0.51
N ASP A 28 -2.77 5.98 0.21
CA ASP A 28 -2.37 7.18 -0.53
C ASP A 28 -1.22 7.90 0.17
N ARG A 29 -1.27 8.00 1.50
CA ARG A 29 -0.18 8.57 2.31
C ARG A 29 1.09 7.72 2.25
N PHE A 30 0.96 6.41 2.38
CA PHE A 30 2.08 5.47 2.34
C PHE A 30 2.86 5.55 1.02
N ILE A 31 2.17 5.49 -0.12
CA ILE A 31 2.82 5.57 -1.43
C ILE A 31 3.40 6.96 -1.69
N SER A 32 2.68 8.02 -1.33
CA SER A 32 3.17 9.40 -1.50
C SER A 32 4.48 9.64 -0.74
N GLN A 33 4.55 9.21 0.53
CA GLN A 33 5.76 9.34 1.34
C GLN A 33 6.93 8.57 0.75
N ARG A 34 6.71 7.32 0.32
CA ARG A 34 7.74 6.48 -0.29
C ARG A 34 8.31 7.07 -1.58
N ILE A 35 7.45 7.62 -2.44
CA ILE A 35 7.89 8.29 -3.67
C ILE A 35 8.76 9.50 -3.32
N ILE A 36 8.31 10.36 -2.39
CA ILE A 36 9.07 11.56 -1.97
C ILE A 36 10.44 11.17 -1.39
N GLU A 37 10.50 10.14 -0.55
CA GLU A 37 11.74 9.66 0.05
C GLU A 37 12.72 9.13 -1.00
N ARG A 38 12.23 8.42 -2.02
CA ARG A 38 13.06 7.92 -3.12
C ARG A 38 13.56 9.06 -4.00
N THR A 39 12.71 10.01 -4.37
CA THR A 39 13.11 11.21 -5.13
C THR A 39 14.17 12.04 -4.40
N ARG A 40 14.15 12.10 -3.06
CA ARG A 40 15.20 12.79 -2.28
C ARG A 40 16.53 12.03 -2.25
N LYS A 41 16.50 10.70 -2.32
CA LYS A 41 17.70 9.85 -2.32
C LYS A 41 18.32 9.68 -3.70
N ALA A 42 17.50 9.86 -4.73
CA ALA A 42 17.87 9.84 -6.13
C ALA A 42 18.72 11.04 -6.54
N GLN A 43 20.04 10.85 -6.68
CA GLN A 43 20.92 11.77 -7.40
C GLN A 43 20.93 11.51 -8.93
N ASP A 44 20.24 10.46 -9.39
CA ASP A 44 20.30 9.99 -10.78
C ASP A 44 19.26 10.70 -11.68
N PRO A 45 19.65 11.26 -12.85
CA PRO A 45 18.75 11.97 -13.76
C PRO A 45 17.54 11.14 -14.25
N LEU A 46 17.61 9.81 -14.27
CA LEU A 46 16.46 8.95 -14.60
C LEU A 46 15.44 8.86 -13.46
N GLU A 47 15.88 8.81 -12.20
CA GLU A 47 15.00 8.92 -11.04
C GLU A 47 14.45 10.34 -10.88
N GLY A 48 15.17 11.36 -11.38
CA GLY A 48 14.69 12.73 -11.52
C GLY A 48 13.55 12.88 -12.54
N MET A 49 13.46 12.04 -13.57
CA MET A 49 12.30 11.99 -14.48
C MET A 49 11.07 11.40 -13.80
N ILE A 50 11.25 10.37 -12.97
CA ILE A 50 10.18 9.85 -12.12
C ILE A 50 9.76 10.91 -11.08
N GLY A 51 10.71 11.61 -10.46
CA GLY A 51 10.43 12.69 -9.52
C GLY A 51 9.72 13.91 -10.13
N SER A 52 9.97 14.23 -11.40
CA SER A 52 9.35 15.36 -12.12
C SER A 52 7.97 15.03 -12.70
N VAL A 53 7.73 13.79 -13.11
CA VAL A 53 6.37 13.32 -13.49
C VAL A 53 5.52 13.05 -12.25
N LEU A 54 6.12 12.60 -11.14
CA LEU A 54 5.41 12.28 -9.88
C LEU A 54 5.27 13.44 -8.88
N GLY A 55 5.77 14.63 -9.22
CA GLY A 55 5.68 15.82 -8.38
C GLY A 55 4.22 16.22 -8.12
N GLY A 56 3.75 16.01 -6.89
CA GLY A 56 2.53 16.58 -6.27
C GLY A 56 1.16 16.25 -6.89
N PHE A 57 1.06 16.27 -8.21
CA PHE A 57 -0.16 16.10 -8.99
C PHE A 57 -0.37 14.65 -9.42
N ALA A 58 0.68 13.91 -9.80
CA ALA A 58 0.53 12.51 -10.13
C ALA A 58 0.32 11.62 -8.90
N ALA A 59 0.91 11.92 -7.74
CA ALA A 59 0.57 11.22 -6.48
C ALA A 59 -0.95 11.21 -6.21
N LYS A 60 -1.64 12.30 -6.57
CA LYS A 60 -3.10 12.44 -6.49
C LYS A 60 -3.86 11.68 -7.60
N MET A 61 -3.22 11.46 -8.76
CA MET A 61 -3.76 10.60 -9.83
C MET A 61 -3.48 9.11 -9.62
N LEU A 62 -2.39 8.74 -8.94
CA LEU A 62 -2.06 7.35 -8.60
C LEU A 62 -3.11 6.75 -7.67
N GLY A 63 -3.61 7.53 -6.70
CA GLY A 63 -4.77 7.14 -5.89
C GLY A 63 -6.02 6.86 -6.74
N ARG A 64 -6.17 7.51 -7.92
CA ARG A 64 -7.27 7.25 -8.87
C ARG A 64 -7.04 6.05 -9.78
N GLN A 65 -5.79 5.67 -10.03
CA GLN A 65 -5.43 4.50 -10.82
C GLN A 65 -5.03 3.29 -9.95
N THR A 66 -5.33 3.36 -8.66
CA THR A 66 -5.11 2.23 -7.75
C THR A 66 -6.35 1.34 -7.73
N LEU A 67 -6.18 0.10 -8.14
CA LEU A 67 -7.18 -0.95 -7.96
C LEU A 67 -7.00 -1.55 -6.58
N ARG A 68 -7.90 -1.15 -5.67
CA ARG A 68 -8.03 -1.78 -4.36
C ARG A 68 -8.95 -2.98 -4.47
N LYS A 69 -8.51 -4.13 -3.96
CA LYS A 69 -9.34 -5.33 -3.80
C LYS A 69 -9.40 -5.70 -2.32
N ASP A 70 -10.60 -5.65 -1.78
CA ASP A 70 -10.88 -5.91 -0.38
C ASP A 70 -11.08 -7.40 -0.11
N TYR A 71 -10.40 -7.91 0.90
CA TYR A 71 -10.62 -9.21 1.51
C TYR A 71 -11.02 -9.02 2.97
N LEU A 72 -11.50 -10.10 3.60
CA LEU A 72 -12.04 -10.04 4.96
C LEU A 72 -11.02 -9.56 6.02
N PHE A 73 -9.72 -9.81 5.80
CA PHE A 73 -8.65 -9.53 6.76
C PHE A 73 -7.53 -8.64 6.23
N PHE A 74 -7.51 -8.36 4.93
CA PHE A 74 -6.47 -7.59 4.27
C PHE A 74 -7.02 -7.00 3.00
N SER A 75 -6.29 -6.05 2.42
CA SER A 75 -6.62 -5.49 1.11
C SER A 75 -5.38 -5.56 0.23
N THR A 76 -5.55 -5.82 -1.05
CA THR A 76 -4.47 -5.67 -2.04
C THR A 76 -4.66 -4.37 -2.80
N TYR A 77 -3.56 -3.69 -3.09
CA TYR A 77 -3.53 -2.43 -3.83
C TYR A 77 -2.59 -2.60 -5.00
N ASP A 78 -3.12 -2.41 -6.20
CA ASP A 78 -2.36 -2.40 -7.45
C ASP A 78 -2.39 -0.99 -8.03
N THR A 79 -1.25 -0.31 -8.01
CA THR A 79 -1.11 1.08 -8.46
C THR A 79 -0.33 1.11 -9.77
N ALA A 80 -1.00 1.54 -10.83
CA ALA A 80 -0.37 1.75 -12.13
C ALA A 80 0.47 3.05 -12.14
N LEU A 81 1.70 2.94 -12.62
CA LEU A 81 2.70 3.99 -12.80
C LEU A 81 3.23 3.94 -14.24
N GLY A 82 2.47 4.53 -15.16
CA GLY A 82 2.75 4.37 -16.59
C GLY A 82 2.56 2.91 -17.00
N GLU A 83 3.62 2.25 -17.49
CA GLU A 83 3.61 0.82 -17.84
C GLU A 83 3.99 -0.10 -16.66
N LYS A 84 4.38 0.45 -15.51
CA LYS A 84 4.82 -0.31 -14.34
C LYS A 84 3.70 -0.40 -13.31
N HIS A 85 3.59 -1.54 -12.62
CA HIS A 85 2.56 -1.78 -11.60
C HIS A 85 3.19 -2.01 -10.23
N ILE A 86 2.86 -1.18 -9.24
CA ILE A 86 3.27 -1.43 -7.85
C ILE A 86 2.16 -2.21 -7.16
N ARG A 87 2.49 -3.38 -6.62
CA ARG A 87 1.55 -4.20 -5.87
C ARG A 87 1.91 -4.22 -4.40
N SER A 88 0.90 -4.04 -3.56
CA SER A 88 1.06 -4.07 -2.10
C SER A 88 -0.14 -4.68 -1.39
N VAL A 89 0.09 -5.14 -0.17
CA VAL A 89 -0.93 -5.65 0.75
C VAL A 89 -1.02 -4.73 1.97
N GLY A 90 -2.22 -4.32 2.30
CA GLY A 90 -2.57 -3.69 3.56
C GLY A 90 -3.12 -4.72 4.53
N ILE A 91 -2.50 -4.84 5.71
CA ILE A 91 -2.95 -5.70 6.82
C ILE A 91 -2.41 -5.14 8.14
N LEU A 92 -3.17 -5.23 9.23
CA LEU A 92 -2.71 -4.81 10.57
C LEU A 92 -2.17 -3.36 10.63
N ASN A 93 -2.86 -2.41 10.01
CA ASN A 93 -2.47 -0.99 9.88
C ASN A 93 -1.10 -0.78 9.23
N ARG A 94 -0.64 -1.74 8.41
CA ARG A 94 0.64 -1.70 7.72
C ARG A 94 0.47 -2.05 6.26
N PHE A 95 1.38 -1.53 5.44
CA PHE A 95 1.47 -1.85 4.02
C PHE A 95 2.78 -2.58 3.74
N PHE A 96 2.68 -3.65 2.96
CA PHE A 96 3.79 -4.48 2.51
C PHE A 96 3.80 -4.50 0.99
N LEU A 97 4.95 -4.24 0.36
CA LEU A 97 5.08 -4.37 -1.09
C LEU A 97 5.29 -5.83 -1.47
N ILE A 98 4.58 -6.26 -2.50
CA ILE A 98 4.70 -7.62 -3.07
C ILE A 98 5.46 -7.55 -4.40
N GLU A 99 5.11 -6.58 -5.25
CA GLU A 99 5.77 -6.38 -6.53
C GLU A 99 6.19 -4.93 -6.64
N ASP A 100 7.46 -4.76 -7.00
CA ASP A 100 8.11 -3.47 -7.07
C ASP A 100 8.95 -3.32 -8.34
N PRO A 101 8.30 -3.24 -9.52
CA PRO A 101 9.01 -3.06 -10.79
C PRO A 101 9.65 -1.67 -10.92
N VAL A 102 9.39 -0.77 -9.97
CA VAL A 102 9.90 0.62 -9.96
C VAL A 102 11.12 0.75 -9.03
N PHE A 103 11.20 -0.02 -7.94
CA PHE A 103 12.28 0.02 -6.95
C PHE A 103 13.08 -1.30 -6.89
N HIS A 104 13.37 -1.91 -8.05
CA HIS A 104 14.38 -2.96 -8.13
C HIS A 104 15.76 -2.39 -7.76
N GLU A 105 16.38 -2.91 -6.70
CA GLU A 105 17.84 -2.85 -6.49
C GLU A 105 18.58 -3.64 -7.58
#